data_AF-A0A4D9EL09-F1
#
_entry.id   AF-A0A4D9EL09-F1
#
_cell.length_a   1.000
_cell.length_b   1.000
_cell.length_c   1.000
_cell.angle_alpha   90.00
_cell.angle_beta   90.00
_cell.angle_gamma   90.00
#
_symmetry.space_group_name_H-M   'P 1'
#
loop_
_entity.id
_entity.type
_entity.pdbx_description
1 polymer ?
#
loop_
_entity_poly.entity_id
_entity_poly.type
_entity_poly.pdbx_seq_one_letter_code
_entity_poly.pdbx_strand_id
1 'polypeptide(L)'
;MRDYKLSPVFEKKHENMSSSRDLIQLPRKEEDTDIAMKLLVQWTSCGLEDVQLVNYSVLLDLPGSSSNTVTLKNSGECFYPSGQKCYRETKKLHSQDLLYSYAAYSAKGTLEAEVIDVQYGTVEDLVLIQATTNVTNKIALLKLGQSPLLYKLSLLEEAGFGGVLLYVDPCDLPKAQNLSDKAFMVSLNNGGDPSTPGYPSIGKYYSRSVQLNGILNLIVNNT
;
A
#
# COMPACT_ATOMS: atom_id res chain seq x y z
N MET A 1 33.09 22.30 -36.69
CA MET A 1 32.11 21.91 -35.65
C MET A 1 31.36 20.72 -36.22
N ARG A 2 31.42 19.53 -35.60
CA ARG A 2 30.70 18.34 -36.09
C ARG A 2 29.42 18.20 -35.28
N ASP A 3 28.28 18.35 -35.94
CA ASP A 3 26.96 18.07 -35.37
C ASP A 3 26.83 16.55 -35.22
N TYR A 4 26.84 16.07 -33.97
CA TYR A 4 26.53 14.69 -33.67
C TYR A 4 25.01 14.52 -33.66
N LYS A 5 24.47 13.97 -34.74
CA LYS A 5 23.06 13.57 -34.81
C LYS A 5 22.88 12.32 -33.95
N LEU A 6 22.03 12.38 -32.92
CA LEU A 6 21.70 11.21 -32.11
C LEU A 6 21.12 10.12 -33.01
N SER A 7 21.42 8.85 -32.70
CA SER A 7 20.86 7.75 -33.48
C SER A 7 19.33 7.69 -33.29
N PRO A 8 18.55 7.26 -34.30
CA PRO A 8 17.10 7.15 -34.22
C PRO A 8 16.60 6.28 -33.05
N VAL A 9 17.43 5.35 -32.59
CA VAL A 9 17.14 4.44 -31.46
C VAL A 9 17.15 5.19 -30.12
N PHE A 10 18.06 6.15 -29.95
CA PHE A 10 18.15 6.96 -28.73
C PHE A 10 17.02 7.99 -28.66
N GLU A 11 16.66 8.59 -29.79
CA GLU A 11 15.52 9.50 -29.91
C GLU A 11 14.19 8.80 -29.57
N LYS A 12 13.93 7.63 -30.18
CA LYS A 12 12.77 6.79 -29.84
C LYS A 12 12.75 6.36 -28.37
N LYS A 13 13.91 6.01 -27.79
CA LYS A 13 13.99 5.62 -26.37
C LYS A 13 13.68 6.79 -25.44
N HIS A 14 14.11 8.00 -25.78
CA HIS A 14 13.84 9.20 -25.00
C HIS A 14 12.37 9.63 -25.10
N GLU A 15 11.79 9.59 -26.30
CA GLU A 15 10.36 9.83 -26.52
C GLU A 15 9.49 8.81 -25.77
N ASN A 16 9.82 7.51 -25.86
CA ASN A 16 9.06 6.47 -25.19
C ASN A 16 9.17 6.56 -23.66
N MET A 17 10.34 6.96 -23.13
CA MET A 17 10.54 7.19 -21.71
C MET A 17 9.83 8.45 -21.21
N SER A 18 9.73 9.50 -22.04
CA SER A 18 8.93 10.69 -21.73
C SER A 18 7.43 10.36 -21.73
N SER A 19 6.94 9.72 -22.79
CA SER A 19 5.55 9.29 -22.94
C SER A 19 5.12 8.31 -21.84
N SER A 20 5.98 7.36 -21.45
CA SER A 20 5.70 6.44 -20.34
C SER A 20 5.62 7.14 -18.98
N ARG A 21 6.45 8.17 -18.76
CA ARG A 21 6.38 8.99 -17.54
C ARG A 21 5.11 9.82 -17.50
N ASP A 22 4.65 10.33 -18.64
CA ASP A 22 3.40 11.07 -18.75
C ASP A 22 2.20 10.17 -18.46
N LEU A 23 2.21 8.90 -18.92
CA LEU A 23 1.16 7.91 -18.60
C LEU A 23 1.09 7.54 -17.11
N ILE A 24 2.24 7.54 -16.41
CA ILE A 24 2.31 7.26 -14.96
C ILE A 24 1.95 8.50 -14.12
N GLN A 25 2.09 9.71 -14.68
CA GLN A 25 1.82 10.98 -14.01
C GLN A 25 0.42 11.56 -14.31
N LEU A 26 -0.43 10.84 -15.03
CA LEU A 26 -1.79 11.29 -15.26
C LEU A 26 -2.52 11.40 -13.90
N PRO A 27 -3.09 12.57 -13.58
CA PRO A 27 -4.10 12.65 -12.52
C PRO A 27 -5.18 11.62 -12.84
N ARG A 28 -5.77 11.03 -11.79
CA ARG A 28 -6.88 10.07 -11.75
C ARG A 28 -8.18 10.58 -12.44
N LYS A 29 -8.06 11.07 -13.67
CA LYS A 29 -9.09 11.68 -14.53
C LYS A 29 -9.41 10.78 -15.72
N GLU A 30 -8.45 9.99 -16.20
CA GLU A 30 -8.69 8.96 -17.21
C GLU A 30 -8.86 7.60 -16.52
N GLU A 31 -9.78 6.79 -17.03
CA GLU A 31 -10.02 5.44 -16.52
C GLU A 31 -8.86 4.53 -16.96
N ASP A 32 -8.41 3.58 -16.12
CA ASP A 32 -7.28 2.69 -16.44
C ASP A 32 -7.51 1.91 -17.76
N THR A 33 -8.78 1.70 -18.13
CA THR A 33 -9.23 1.12 -19.40
C THR A 33 -8.86 1.99 -20.61
N ASP A 34 -9.02 3.31 -20.51
CA ASP A 34 -8.66 4.25 -21.58
C ASP A 34 -7.14 4.25 -21.81
N ILE A 35 -6.37 4.19 -20.73
CA ILE A 35 -4.91 4.09 -20.79
C ILE A 35 -4.51 2.78 -21.49
N ALA A 36 -5.14 1.66 -21.13
CA ALA A 36 -4.87 0.37 -21.77
C ALA A 36 -5.22 0.38 -23.27
N MET A 37 -6.32 1.03 -23.66
CA MET A 37 -6.68 1.18 -25.08
C MET A 37 -5.69 2.06 -25.84
N LYS A 38 -5.21 3.16 -25.24
CA LYS A 38 -4.17 4.01 -25.86
C LYS A 38 -2.89 3.22 -26.10
N LEU A 39 -2.46 2.42 -25.14
CA LEU A 39 -1.29 1.54 -25.27
C LEU A 39 -1.47 0.52 -26.39
N LEU A 40 -2.66 -0.12 -26.47
CA LEU A 40 -3.00 -1.06 -27.55
C LEU A 40 -2.82 -0.41 -28.93
N VAL A 41 -3.39 0.78 -29.14
CA VAL A 41 -3.29 1.52 -30.41
C VAL A 41 -1.85 1.91 -30.70
N GLN A 42 -1.13 2.45 -29.71
CA GLN A 42 0.25 2.91 -29.87
C GLN A 42 1.17 1.75 -30.27
N TRP A 43 1.09 0.63 -29.56
CA TRP A 43 1.92 -0.55 -29.82
C TRP A 43 1.62 -1.16 -31.19
N THR A 44 0.34 -1.24 -31.56
CA THR A 44 -0.07 -1.67 -32.90
C THR A 44 0.49 -0.74 -33.99
N SER A 45 0.44 0.58 -33.78
CA SER A 45 0.99 1.57 -34.73
C SER A 45 2.52 1.51 -34.87
N CYS A 46 3.21 1.00 -33.84
CA CYS A 46 4.65 0.79 -33.86
C CYS A 46 5.07 -0.47 -34.63
N GLY A 47 4.11 -1.26 -35.13
CA GLY A 47 4.35 -2.49 -35.89
C GLY A 47 4.52 -3.73 -35.02
N LEU A 48 4.07 -3.71 -33.76
CA LEU A 48 3.97 -4.94 -32.96
C LEU A 48 2.78 -5.76 -33.46
N GLU A 49 3.03 -7.04 -33.74
CA GLU A 49 2.03 -8.03 -34.09
C GLU A 49 1.46 -8.68 -32.80
N ASP A 50 0.24 -9.20 -32.86
CA ASP A 50 -0.44 -9.89 -31.74
C ASP A 50 -0.64 -9.09 -30.43
N VAL A 51 -0.87 -7.77 -30.52
CA VAL A 51 -1.23 -6.97 -29.33
C VAL A 51 -2.69 -7.23 -28.94
N GLN A 52 -2.92 -7.72 -27.72
CA GLN A 52 -4.25 -8.09 -27.23
C GLN A 52 -4.53 -7.50 -25.85
N LEU A 53 -5.80 -7.19 -25.60
CA LEU A 53 -6.30 -6.84 -24.27
C LEU A 53 -6.97 -8.09 -23.66
N VAL A 54 -6.45 -8.56 -22.52
CA VAL A 54 -6.98 -9.73 -21.82
C VAL A 54 -7.51 -9.29 -20.45
N ASN A 55 -8.78 -9.58 -20.20
CA ASN A 55 -9.45 -9.17 -18.98
C ASN A 55 -9.39 -10.26 -17.91
N TYR A 56 -9.04 -9.86 -16.69
CA TYR A 56 -9.06 -10.70 -15.49
C TYR A 56 -10.02 -10.10 -14.47
N SER A 57 -10.78 -10.96 -13.79
CA SER A 57 -11.66 -10.56 -12.68
C SER A 57 -10.97 -10.89 -11.37
N VAL A 58 -10.22 -9.93 -10.84
CA VAL A 58 -9.41 -10.09 -9.63
C VAL A 58 -10.12 -9.56 -8.38
N LEU A 59 -9.78 -10.12 -7.22
CA LEU A 59 -10.20 -9.54 -5.95
C LEU A 59 -9.32 -8.32 -5.62
N LEU A 60 -9.93 -7.15 -5.49
CA LEU A 60 -9.26 -5.93 -5.00
C LEU A 60 -9.80 -5.57 -3.62
N ASP A 61 -8.90 -5.21 -2.72
CA ASP A 61 -9.26 -4.57 -1.46
C ASP A 61 -9.04 -3.06 -1.57
N LEU A 62 -10.14 -2.31 -1.47
CA LEU A 62 -10.16 -0.86 -1.57
C LEU A 62 -10.68 -0.27 -0.25
N PRO A 63 -10.25 0.94 0.13
CA PRO A 63 -10.74 1.58 1.34
C PRO A 63 -12.26 1.69 1.31
N GLY A 64 -12.88 1.39 2.46
CA GLY A 64 -14.33 1.48 2.62
C GLY A 64 -14.84 2.93 2.61
N SER A 65 -16.16 3.08 2.65
CA SER A 65 -16.82 4.39 2.68
C SER A 65 -16.52 5.20 3.94
N SER A 66 -16.10 4.53 5.03
CA SER A 66 -15.68 5.15 6.28
C SER A 66 -14.15 5.08 6.41
N SER A 67 -13.53 6.20 6.77
CA SER A 67 -12.09 6.25 7.07
C SER A 67 -11.76 5.41 8.29
N ASN A 68 -10.61 4.74 8.25
CA ASN A 68 -10.00 4.15 9.45
C ASN A 68 -9.60 5.27 10.43
N THR A 69 -9.57 4.96 11.73
CA THR A 69 -9.16 5.91 12.77
C THR A 69 -8.34 5.23 13.86
N VAL A 70 -7.50 6.02 14.54
CA VAL A 70 -6.75 5.64 15.73
C VAL A 70 -7.19 6.55 16.86
N THR A 71 -7.60 5.98 18.00
CA THR A 71 -8.11 6.76 19.13
C THR A 71 -7.30 6.47 20.39
N LEU A 72 -6.77 7.53 21.00
CA LEU A 72 -6.11 7.44 22.30
C LEU A 72 -7.18 7.28 23.38
N LYS A 73 -7.16 6.16 24.10
CA LYS A 73 -8.20 5.86 25.09
C LYS A 73 -8.24 6.86 26.24
N ASN A 74 -7.07 7.32 26.69
CA ASN A 74 -6.95 8.20 27.86
C ASN A 74 -7.44 9.62 27.58
N SER A 75 -7.18 10.18 26.39
CA SER A 75 -7.59 11.54 26.03
C SER A 75 -8.89 11.58 25.21
N GLY A 76 -9.29 10.46 24.61
CA GLY A 76 -10.38 10.41 23.64
C GLY A 76 -10.04 11.09 22.31
N GLU A 77 -8.78 11.47 22.09
CA GLU A 77 -8.34 12.08 20.84
C GLU A 77 -8.31 11.04 19.73
N CYS A 78 -8.92 11.40 18.61
CA CYS A 78 -9.04 10.58 17.41
C CYS A 78 -8.18 11.18 16.30
N PHE A 79 -7.52 10.30 15.55
CA PHE A 79 -6.64 10.62 14.43
C PHE A 79 -6.99 9.76 13.21
N TYR A 80 -6.89 10.35 12.02
CA TYR A 80 -6.88 9.62 10.75
C TYR A 80 -5.48 9.06 10.47
N PRO A 81 -5.34 8.03 9.60
CA PRO A 81 -4.07 7.47 9.14
C PRO A 81 -3.07 8.46 8.53
N SER A 82 -3.50 9.69 8.26
CA SER A 82 -2.65 10.79 7.81
C SER A 82 -1.98 11.55 8.97
N GLY A 83 -2.23 11.18 10.23
CA GLY A 83 -1.84 11.96 11.41
C GLY A 83 -2.79 13.12 11.73
N GLN A 84 -3.73 13.44 10.83
CA GLN A 84 -4.69 14.52 11.06
C GLN A 84 -5.69 14.17 12.18
N LYS A 85 -5.93 15.10 13.11
CA LYS A 85 -7.01 14.95 14.10
C LYS A 85 -8.38 14.79 13.43
N CYS A 86 -9.21 13.88 13.94
CA CYS A 86 -10.60 13.75 13.54
C CYS A 86 -11.34 15.05 13.88
N TYR A 87 -11.81 15.79 12.87
CA TYR A 87 -12.62 16.98 13.10
C TYR A 87 -14.02 16.61 13.62
N ARG A 88 -14.73 17.54 14.29
CA ARG A 88 -16.18 17.42 14.58
C ARG A 88 -17.12 17.93 13.47
N GLU A 89 -16.68 18.90 12.67
CA GLU A 89 -17.52 19.51 11.62
C GLU A 89 -17.09 19.14 10.20
N THR A 90 -18.04 18.57 9.47
CA THR A 90 -17.94 18.08 8.09
C THR A 90 -17.37 19.11 7.11
N LYS A 91 -16.04 19.31 7.10
CA LYS A 91 -15.38 19.73 5.86
C LYS A 91 -15.62 18.59 4.89
N LYS A 92 -16.44 18.86 3.86
CA LYS A 92 -16.44 18.09 2.62
C LYS A 92 -15.00 18.11 2.13
N LEU A 93 -14.20 17.14 2.56
CA LEU A 93 -12.95 16.85 1.87
C LEU A 93 -13.40 16.54 0.46
N HIS A 94 -12.88 17.28 -0.51
CA HIS A 94 -13.11 16.94 -1.89
C HIS A 94 -12.69 15.47 -2.05
N SER A 95 -13.41 14.70 -2.86
CA SER A 95 -13.12 13.29 -3.12
C SER A 95 -11.69 13.03 -3.62
N GLN A 96 -10.96 14.09 -3.98
CA GLN A 96 -9.57 14.12 -4.41
C GLN A 96 -8.57 14.40 -3.26
N ASP A 97 -9.03 14.92 -2.12
CA ASP A 97 -8.21 15.32 -0.96
C ASP A 97 -8.08 14.21 0.09
N LEU A 98 -8.87 13.14 0.00
CA LEU A 98 -8.68 11.95 0.83
C LEU A 98 -7.63 11.06 0.18
N LEU A 99 -6.38 11.48 0.30
CA LEU A 99 -5.23 10.62 0.23
C LEU A 99 -5.36 9.62 1.40
N TYR A 100 -6.05 8.50 1.16
CA TYR A 100 -6.27 7.48 2.18
C TYR A 100 -4.99 6.67 2.34
N SER A 101 -4.28 6.82 3.46
CA SER A 101 -3.34 5.79 3.88
C SER A 101 -4.15 4.57 4.32
N TYR A 102 -3.91 3.43 3.70
CA TYR A 102 -4.54 2.17 4.06
C TYR A 102 -3.63 0.98 3.75
N ALA A 103 -3.89 -0.12 4.45
CA ALA A 103 -3.25 -1.41 4.19
C ALA A 103 -4.24 -2.30 3.44
N ALA A 104 -4.02 -2.51 2.15
CA ALA A 104 -4.86 -3.41 1.36
C ALA A 104 -4.69 -4.86 1.84
N TYR A 105 -5.80 -5.59 1.86
CA TYR A 105 -5.96 -6.96 2.35
C TYR A 105 -5.79 -7.11 3.86
N SER A 106 -5.89 -6.02 4.63
CA SER A 106 -5.91 -6.11 6.09
C SER A 106 -7.25 -6.62 6.61
N ALA A 107 -7.22 -7.28 7.78
CA ALA A 107 -8.44 -7.69 8.45
C ALA A 107 -9.27 -6.48 8.91
N LYS A 108 -10.58 -6.60 8.84
CA LYS A 108 -11.54 -5.58 9.31
C LYS A 108 -11.87 -5.83 10.77
N GLY A 109 -11.69 -4.84 11.63
CA GLY A 109 -12.04 -4.93 13.05
C GLY A 109 -11.58 -3.72 13.85
N THR A 110 -11.85 -3.76 15.15
CA THR A 110 -11.38 -2.77 16.13
C THR A 110 -10.65 -3.49 17.25
N LEU A 111 -9.44 -3.02 17.58
CA LEU A 111 -8.63 -3.54 18.67
C LEU A 111 -8.31 -2.41 19.64
N GLU A 112 -8.61 -2.61 20.92
CA GLU A 112 -8.20 -1.74 22.01
C GLU A 112 -7.16 -2.47 22.85
N ALA A 113 -5.91 -2.03 22.79
CA ALA A 113 -4.81 -2.62 23.55
C ALA A 113 -3.67 -1.61 23.72
N GLU A 114 -2.69 -1.98 24.55
CA GLU A 114 -1.46 -1.23 24.71
C GLU A 114 -0.61 -1.27 23.42
N VAL A 115 0.08 -0.17 23.13
CA VAL A 115 1.01 -0.05 22.00
C VAL A 115 2.44 -0.31 22.48
N ILE A 116 3.16 -1.18 21.80
CA ILE A 116 4.58 -1.48 22.04
C ILE A 116 5.39 -1.09 20.82
N ASP A 117 6.40 -0.24 20.99
CA ASP A 117 7.39 0.04 19.95
C ASP A 117 8.27 -1.18 19.71
N VAL A 118 8.17 -1.76 18.50
CA VAL A 118 8.98 -2.91 18.05
C VAL A 118 10.08 -2.50 17.08
N GLN A 119 10.33 -1.20 16.93
CA GLN A 119 11.35 -0.65 16.04
C GLN A 119 11.20 -1.18 14.62
N TYR A 120 12.22 -1.84 14.06
CA TYR A 120 12.14 -2.42 12.72
C TYR A 120 11.58 -3.84 12.70
N GLY A 121 11.17 -4.41 13.85
CA GLY A 121 10.62 -5.75 13.95
C GLY A 121 11.65 -6.83 13.61
N THR A 122 12.90 -6.61 13.99
CA THR A 122 13.95 -7.64 13.85
C THR A 122 13.71 -8.77 14.85
N VAL A 123 14.32 -9.93 14.61
CA VAL A 123 14.20 -11.07 15.54
C VAL A 123 14.78 -10.69 16.90
N GLU A 124 15.87 -9.93 16.91
CA GLU A 124 16.52 -9.43 18.11
C GLU A 124 15.62 -8.48 18.91
N ASP A 125 14.93 -7.55 18.23
CA ASP A 125 13.94 -6.65 18.87
C ASP A 125 12.83 -7.45 19.55
N LEU A 126 12.28 -8.46 18.86
CA LEU A 126 11.19 -9.27 19.38
C LEU A 126 11.61 -10.09 20.59
N VAL A 127 12.79 -10.70 20.56
CA VAL A 127 13.33 -11.47 21.70
C VAL A 127 13.49 -10.58 22.93
N LEU A 128 14.03 -9.37 22.76
CA LEU A 128 14.22 -8.43 23.86
C LEU A 128 12.89 -7.97 24.47
N ILE A 129 11.91 -7.67 23.62
CA ILE A 129 10.59 -7.21 24.04
C ILE A 129 9.85 -8.32 24.77
N GLN A 130 9.84 -9.54 24.23
CA GLN A 130 9.18 -10.70 24.85
C GLN A 130 9.82 -11.10 26.18
N ALA A 131 11.12 -10.88 26.35
CA ALA A 131 11.80 -11.11 27.63
C ALA A 131 11.38 -10.13 28.73
N THR A 132 10.90 -8.93 28.34
CA THR A 132 10.58 -7.85 29.27
C THR A 132 9.07 -7.73 29.52
N THR A 133 8.25 -8.00 28.50
CA THR A 133 6.82 -7.67 28.49
C THR A 133 6.01 -8.74 27.77
N ASN A 134 4.82 -9.07 28.29
CA ASN A 134 3.86 -9.89 27.56
C ASN A 134 3.28 -9.11 26.37
N VAL A 135 3.42 -9.66 25.16
CA VAL A 135 3.00 -9.02 23.90
C VAL A 135 1.63 -9.52 23.39
N THR A 136 1.05 -10.52 24.04
CA THR A 136 -0.19 -11.19 23.58
C THR A 136 -1.32 -10.18 23.44
N ASN A 137 -1.97 -10.13 22.27
CA ASN A 137 -3.07 -9.23 21.91
C ASN A 137 -2.74 -7.72 22.02
N LYS A 138 -1.46 -7.34 22.08
CA LYS A 138 -1.03 -5.94 22.03
C LYS A 138 -0.91 -5.42 20.60
N ILE A 139 -0.77 -4.10 20.47
CA ILE A 139 -0.55 -3.42 19.19
C ILE A 139 0.95 -3.13 19.05
N ALA A 140 1.60 -3.61 18.00
CA ALA A 140 3.01 -3.30 17.72
C ALA A 140 3.14 -2.00 16.92
N LEU A 141 4.01 -1.07 17.28
CA LEU A 141 4.39 0.09 16.46
C LEU A 141 5.67 -0.27 15.68
N LEU A 142 5.56 -0.37 14.36
CA LEU A 142 6.56 -0.96 13.47
C LEU A 142 7.02 0.04 12.40
N LYS A 143 8.34 0.21 12.27
CA LYS A 143 8.97 0.97 11.20
C LYS A 143 8.99 0.19 9.88
N LEU A 144 8.72 0.88 8.78
CA LEU A 144 8.93 0.37 7.43
C LEU A 144 10.41 0.39 7.07
N GLY A 145 10.85 -0.51 6.18
CA GLY A 145 12.25 -0.64 5.78
C GLY A 145 12.98 -1.79 6.45
N GLN A 146 14.30 -1.87 6.18
CA GLN A 146 15.28 -2.91 6.58
C GLN A 146 15.02 -4.35 6.09
N SER A 147 13.78 -4.83 6.18
CA SER A 147 13.39 -6.18 5.75
C SER A 147 11.98 -6.18 5.14
N PRO A 148 11.61 -7.20 4.34
CA PRO A 148 10.31 -7.27 3.69
C PRO A 148 9.16 -7.17 4.69
N LEU A 149 8.18 -6.30 4.41
CA LEU A 149 7.06 -6.02 5.33
C LEU A 149 6.34 -7.31 5.76
N LEU A 150 5.98 -8.16 4.80
CA LEU A 150 5.22 -9.39 5.03
C LEU A 150 5.94 -10.37 5.96
N TYR A 151 7.27 -10.43 5.85
CA TYR A 151 8.10 -11.24 6.75
C TYR A 151 8.07 -10.72 8.18
N LYS A 152 8.13 -9.40 8.38
CA LYS A 152 8.03 -8.81 9.71
C LYS A 152 6.66 -9.03 10.34
N LEU A 153 5.61 -8.92 9.54
CA LEU A 153 4.25 -9.16 9.99
C LEU A 153 4.02 -10.61 10.41
N SER A 154 4.59 -11.58 9.69
CA SER A 154 4.49 -12.99 10.11
C SER A 154 5.19 -13.23 11.45
N LEU A 155 6.37 -12.63 11.68
CA LEU A 155 7.05 -12.73 12.98
C LEU A 155 6.23 -12.12 14.12
N LEU A 156 5.58 -10.97 13.87
CA LEU A 156 4.71 -10.33 14.86
C LEU A 156 3.44 -11.15 15.12
N GLU A 157 2.92 -11.84 14.11
CA GLU A 157 1.83 -12.81 14.27
C GLU A 157 2.22 -13.94 15.22
N GLU A 158 3.35 -14.58 14.91
CA GLU A 158 3.89 -15.71 15.67
C GLU A 158 4.22 -15.31 17.10
N ALA A 159 4.67 -14.06 17.29
CA ALA A 159 4.89 -13.47 18.61
C ALA A 159 3.60 -13.23 19.41
N GLY A 160 2.43 -13.23 18.77
CA GLY A 160 1.12 -13.08 19.41
C GLY A 160 0.58 -11.65 19.45
N PHE A 161 1.12 -10.73 18.64
CA PHE A 161 0.54 -9.39 18.53
C PHE A 161 -0.87 -9.44 17.92
N GLY A 162 -1.79 -8.69 18.51
CA GLY A 162 -3.17 -8.61 18.04
C GLY A 162 -3.34 -7.67 16.84
N GLY A 163 -2.41 -6.72 16.71
CA GLY A 163 -2.35 -5.79 15.59
C GLY A 163 -1.05 -5.00 15.51
N VAL A 164 -0.86 -4.22 14.46
CA VAL A 164 0.35 -3.40 14.27
C VAL A 164 0.04 -2.09 13.55
N LEU A 165 0.83 -1.10 13.93
CA LEU A 165 0.96 0.27 13.51
C LEU A 165 2.28 0.43 12.68
N LEU A 166 2.26 0.24 11.36
CA LEU A 166 3.29 0.60 10.35
C LEU A 166 3.55 2.09 10.08
N TYR A 167 4.76 2.62 10.26
CA TYR A 167 5.11 3.99 9.86
C TYR A 167 6.45 4.10 9.15
N VAL A 168 6.70 5.24 8.49
CA VAL A 168 8.00 5.54 7.89
C VAL A 168 8.82 6.38 8.86
N ASP A 169 10.01 5.88 9.24
CA ASP A 169 10.91 6.65 10.10
C ASP A 169 11.50 7.83 9.32
N PRO A 170 11.38 9.09 9.80
CA PRO A 170 12.00 10.24 9.17
C PRO A 170 13.52 10.10 8.96
N CYS A 171 14.20 9.31 9.79
CA CYS A 171 15.63 9.03 9.65
C CYS A 171 15.96 8.17 8.42
N ASP A 172 15.02 7.40 7.89
CA ASP A 172 15.19 6.59 6.67
C ASP A 172 14.91 7.38 5.39
N LEU A 173 14.38 8.59 5.51
CA LEU A 173 14.03 9.42 4.38
C LEU A 173 15.23 10.21 3.85
N PRO A 174 15.35 10.36 2.52
CA PRO A 174 16.31 11.30 1.95
C PRO A 174 16.03 12.70 2.49
N LYS A 175 17.07 13.42 2.94
CA LYS A 175 16.97 14.76 3.57
C LYS A 175 16.19 15.82 2.77
N ALA A 176 15.93 15.58 1.48
CA ALA A 176 15.19 16.47 0.59
C ALA A 176 13.68 16.15 0.49
N GLN A 177 13.18 15.11 1.17
CA GLN A 177 11.78 14.70 1.08
C GLN A 177 11.07 14.89 2.42
N ASN A 178 10.15 15.86 2.49
CA ASN A 178 9.14 15.91 3.54
C ASN A 178 7.95 15.04 3.12
N LEU A 179 7.70 13.97 3.88
CA LEU A 179 6.54 13.08 3.72
C LEU A 179 5.46 13.33 4.78
N SER A 180 5.61 14.36 5.61
CA SER A 180 4.79 14.62 6.80
C SER A 180 3.27 14.59 6.56
N ASP A 181 2.83 14.90 5.34
CA ASP A 181 1.41 14.93 4.94
C ASP A 181 1.09 14.02 3.75
N LYS A 182 2.01 13.12 3.36
CA LYS A 182 1.78 12.24 2.22
C LYS A 182 1.21 10.91 2.68
N ALA A 183 0.01 10.59 2.22
CA ALA A 183 -0.51 9.26 2.41
C ALA A 183 0.34 8.23 1.68
N PHE A 184 0.43 7.05 2.28
CA PHE A 184 1.04 5.90 1.66
C PHE A 184 0.15 4.69 1.82
N MET A 185 0.24 3.80 0.83
CA MET A 185 -0.51 2.56 0.78
C MET A 185 0.47 1.41 0.87
N VAL A 186 0.10 0.38 1.62
CA VAL A 186 0.80 -0.91 1.61
C VAL A 186 -0.16 -2.00 1.17
N SER A 187 0.37 -3.03 0.51
CA SER A 187 -0.38 -4.25 0.20
C SER A 187 0.11 -5.36 1.10
N LEU A 188 -0.82 -6.04 1.77
CA LEU A 188 -0.55 -7.24 2.57
C LEU A 188 -0.69 -8.54 1.75
N ASN A 189 -0.84 -8.41 0.42
CA ASN A 189 -0.87 -9.54 -0.49
C ASN A 189 0.54 -9.92 -0.94
N ASN A 190 0.90 -11.20 -0.80
CA ASN A 190 2.20 -11.76 -1.20
C ASN A 190 2.36 -11.90 -2.73
N GLY A 191 1.32 -11.61 -3.52
CA GLY A 191 1.37 -11.59 -4.98
C GLY A 191 0.29 -12.46 -5.62
N GLY A 192 -0.04 -12.14 -6.88
CA GLY A 192 -1.15 -12.77 -7.59
C GLY A 192 -2.52 -12.34 -7.07
N ASP A 193 -3.58 -12.98 -7.56
CA ASP A 193 -4.93 -12.79 -7.05
C ASP A 193 -5.19 -13.74 -5.87
N PRO A 194 -5.47 -13.22 -4.65
CA PRO A 194 -5.73 -14.06 -3.48
C PRO A 194 -6.92 -15.01 -3.66
N SER A 195 -7.86 -14.68 -4.55
CA SER A 195 -9.03 -15.51 -4.79
C SER A 195 -8.77 -16.71 -5.71
N THR A 196 -7.67 -16.70 -6.47
CA THR A 196 -7.28 -17.74 -7.45
C THR A 196 -5.77 -18.08 -7.38
N PRO A 197 -5.26 -18.53 -6.22
CA PRO A 197 -3.82 -18.77 -6.05
C PRO A 197 -3.30 -19.83 -7.00
N GLY A 198 -2.29 -19.48 -7.80
CA GLY A 198 -1.64 -20.37 -8.76
C GLY A 198 -2.41 -20.55 -10.09
N TYR A 199 -3.53 -19.86 -10.28
CA TYR A 199 -4.36 -19.95 -11.48
C TYR A 199 -4.69 -18.56 -12.02
N PRO A 200 -4.98 -18.42 -13.32
CA PRO A 200 -5.44 -17.15 -13.87
C PRO A 200 -6.87 -16.83 -13.41
N SER A 201 -7.13 -15.58 -13.02
CA SER A 201 -8.46 -15.07 -12.60
C SER A 201 -9.42 -14.87 -13.78
N ILE A 202 -9.62 -15.91 -14.59
CA ILE A 202 -10.46 -15.88 -15.79
C ILE A 202 -11.81 -16.50 -15.44
N GLY A 203 -12.85 -15.66 -15.42
CA GLY A 203 -14.22 -16.07 -15.10
C GLY A 203 -14.43 -16.37 -13.60
N LYS A 204 -15.71 -16.40 -13.17
CA LYS A 204 -16.10 -16.56 -11.75
C LYS A 204 -15.90 -17.98 -11.16
N TYR A 205 -15.26 -18.89 -11.89
CA TYR A 205 -15.34 -20.32 -11.63
C TYR A 205 -14.44 -20.83 -10.50
N TYR A 206 -13.45 -20.04 -10.05
CA TYR A 206 -12.48 -20.46 -9.02
C TYR A 206 -12.39 -19.51 -7.83
N SER A 207 -13.44 -18.75 -7.52
CA SER A 207 -13.41 -17.88 -6.34
C SER A 207 -13.52 -18.73 -5.07
N ARG A 208 -12.38 -18.95 -4.39
CA ARG A 208 -12.41 -19.50 -3.04
C ARG A 208 -12.88 -18.40 -2.10
N SER A 209 -13.83 -18.69 -1.20
CA SER A 209 -14.14 -17.79 -0.09
C SER A 209 -12.89 -17.68 0.78
N VAL A 210 -12.13 -16.59 0.64
CA VAL A 210 -10.98 -16.33 1.49
C VAL A 210 -11.53 -15.87 2.83
N GLN A 211 -11.71 -16.82 3.76
CA GLN A 211 -11.72 -16.47 5.18
C GLN A 211 -10.28 -16.09 5.51
N LEU A 212 -10.03 -14.80 5.70
CA LEU A 212 -8.77 -14.26 6.21
C LEU A 212 -8.64 -14.62 7.70
N ASN A 213 -8.70 -15.91 8.03
CA ASN A 213 -8.42 -16.41 9.37
C ASN A 213 -6.90 -16.59 9.46
N GLY A 214 -6.23 -15.64 10.10
CA GLY A 214 -4.77 -15.59 10.21
C GLY A 214 -4.09 -14.50 9.38
N ILE A 215 -4.76 -13.37 9.16
CA ILE A 215 -4.09 -12.16 8.64
C ILE A 215 -4.36 -11.05 9.64
N LEU A 216 -3.28 -10.58 10.28
CA LEU A 216 -3.24 -9.58 11.34
C LEU A 216 -4.21 -8.41 11.15
N ASN A 217 -4.79 -7.97 12.26
CA ASN A 217 -5.48 -6.69 12.37
C ASN A 217 -4.45 -5.55 12.32
N LEU A 218 -4.14 -5.00 11.14
CA LEU A 218 -3.27 -3.83 11.03
C LEU A 218 -4.08 -2.60 10.62
N ILE A 219 -4.24 -1.69 11.56
CA ILE A 219 -4.67 -0.30 11.35
C ILE A 219 -3.47 0.56 11.70
N VAL A 220 -3.09 1.52 10.85
CA VAL A 220 -1.97 2.45 11.10
C VAL A 220 -2.06 3.84 10.47
N ASN A 221 -1.85 4.89 11.29
CA ASN A 221 -0.69 5.84 11.33
C ASN A 221 -1.02 7.12 12.11
N ASN A 222 -0.25 7.58 13.12
CA ASN A 222 1.14 8.09 13.20
C ASN A 222 1.32 9.38 12.36
N THR A 223 1.70 10.57 12.85
CA THR A 223 2.35 11.07 14.09
C THR A 223 1.54 12.14 14.81
#